data_AF-A0A8H6YGJ9-F1
#
_entry.id   AF-A0A8H6YGJ9-F1
#
_cell.length_a   1.000
_cell.length_b   1.000
_cell.length_c   1.000
_cell.angle_alpha   90.00
_cell.angle_beta   90.00
_cell.angle_gamma   90.00
#
_symmetry.space_group_name_H-M   'P 1'
#
loop_
_entity.id
_entity.type
_entity.pdbx_description
1 polymer ?
#
loop_
_entity_poly.entity_id
_entity_poly.type
_entity_poly.pdbx_seq_one_letter_code
_entity_poly.pdbx_strand_id
1 'polypeptide(L)'
;MLPTLFLTAIGVALGSVAPVVSLGTTCTTALTAGNAAAGDPFWMENIKHQGIAAFNPDPTTYQVFRNVKDFGAKGDGVTDDTAAINSAITSGNRCEGGVAVCNSTTITPALVYFPQGTYLVSDSIVTLYYTQLIGDATNPPTLLAASSFTATALIDADPYIPGGNGAEYYVNQNNFFRSVTDDSAAINAAISSGGRCRGGTRGSST
;
A
#
# COMPACT_ATOMS: atom_id res chain seq x y z
N MET A 1 -12.63 -71.39 43.55
CA MET A 1 -12.80 -70.87 42.18
C MET A 1 -14.12 -70.12 42.10
N LEU A 2 -14.10 -69.01 41.35
CA LEU A 2 -15.14 -67.99 41.10
C LEU A 2 -15.29 -66.83 42.13
N PRO A 3 -15.66 -65.61 41.66
CA PRO A 3 -14.78 -64.42 41.76
C PRO A 3 -15.52 -63.10 42.10
N THR A 4 -14.83 -62.03 42.50
CA THR A 4 -15.36 -60.64 42.52
C THR A 4 -14.30 -59.71 43.12
N LEU A 5 -14.07 -58.47 42.73
CA LEU A 5 -14.52 -57.61 41.64
C LEU A 5 -13.53 -56.41 41.72
N PHE A 6 -12.64 -56.19 40.74
CA PHE A 6 -11.79 -54.98 40.74
C PHE A 6 -12.53 -53.86 40.01
N LEU A 7 -12.92 -52.83 40.77
CA LEU A 7 -13.62 -51.65 40.29
C LEU A 7 -12.61 -50.69 39.63
N THR A 8 -12.67 -50.51 38.31
CA THR A 8 -11.94 -49.46 37.61
C THR A 8 -12.75 -48.16 37.68
N ALA A 9 -12.24 -47.15 38.38
CA ALA A 9 -12.82 -45.82 38.39
C ALA A 9 -12.31 -45.03 37.17
N ILE A 10 -13.20 -44.77 36.20
CA ILE A 10 -12.99 -43.78 35.14
C ILE A 10 -13.57 -42.46 35.64
N GLY A 11 -12.69 -41.53 36.06
CA GLY A 11 -13.07 -40.17 36.41
C GLY A 11 -12.94 -39.26 35.18
N VAL A 12 -14.08 -38.80 34.65
CA VAL A 12 -14.16 -37.83 33.54
C VAL A 12 -13.70 -36.46 34.02
N ALA A 13 -12.65 -35.90 33.41
CA ALA A 13 -12.25 -34.51 33.63
C ALA A 13 -13.25 -33.57 32.92
N LEU A 14 -14.10 -32.90 33.69
CA LEU A 14 -14.94 -31.80 33.21
C LEU A 14 -14.06 -30.57 33.01
N GLY A 15 -13.60 -30.35 31.77
CA GLY A 15 -12.99 -29.08 31.37
C GLY A 15 -14.07 -27.99 31.30
N SER A 16 -13.92 -26.95 32.10
CA SER A 16 -14.73 -25.73 32.02
C SER A 16 -14.41 -24.97 30.73
N VAL A 17 -15.18 -25.19 29.68
CA VAL A 17 -15.23 -24.29 28.52
C VAL A 17 -16.01 -23.04 28.91
N ALA A 18 -15.30 -21.96 29.24
CA ALA A 18 -15.92 -20.64 29.29
C ALA A 18 -16.37 -20.26 27.87
N PRO A 19 -17.65 -19.93 27.64
CA PRO A 19 -18.05 -19.39 26.35
C PRO A 19 -17.38 -18.02 26.17
N VAL A 20 -16.53 -17.90 25.15
CA VAL A 20 -16.06 -16.58 24.69
C VAL A 20 -17.26 -15.88 24.08
N VAL A 21 -17.91 -15.02 24.88
CA VAL A 21 -18.92 -14.09 24.35
C VAL A 21 -18.17 -13.07 23.51
N SER A 22 -18.24 -13.23 22.19
CA SER A 22 -17.97 -12.14 21.27
C SER A 22 -18.91 -11.01 21.64
N LEU A 23 -18.37 -9.88 22.10
CA LEU A 23 -19.09 -8.61 22.09
C LEU A 23 -19.28 -8.25 20.62
N GLY A 24 -20.26 -8.89 19.98
CA GLY A 24 -20.66 -8.61 18.62
C GLY A 24 -21.05 -7.14 18.58
N THR A 25 -20.20 -6.33 17.96
CA THR A 25 -20.55 -4.96 17.59
C THR A 25 -21.58 -5.13 16.47
N THR A 26 -22.86 -5.21 16.82
CA THR A 26 -23.93 -5.19 15.84
C THR A 26 -24.02 -3.76 15.35
N CYS A 27 -23.40 -3.48 14.19
CA CYS A 27 -23.73 -2.28 13.44
C CYS A 27 -25.24 -2.32 13.18
N THR A 28 -26.00 -1.51 13.92
CA THR A 28 -27.47 -1.48 13.86
C THR A 28 -27.99 -0.82 12.59
N THR A 29 -27.10 -0.19 11.82
CA THR A 29 -27.38 0.38 10.51
C THR A 29 -26.75 -0.53 9.46
N ALA A 30 -27.57 -1.05 8.55
CA ALA A 30 -27.05 -1.71 7.37
C ALA A 30 -26.13 -0.72 6.63
N LEU A 31 -24.96 -1.16 6.19
CA LEU A 31 -24.19 -0.42 5.21
C LEU A 31 -25.12 -0.19 4.02
N THR A 32 -25.53 1.05 3.82
CA THR A 32 -26.31 1.41 2.64
C THR A 32 -25.41 1.25 1.42
N ALA A 33 -25.95 0.78 0.31
CA ALA A 33 -25.19 0.71 -0.92
C ALA A 33 -24.73 2.13 -1.29
N GLY A 34 -23.44 2.32 -1.56
CA GLY A 34 -22.93 3.60 -2.05
C GLY A 34 -23.62 4.01 -3.34
N ASN A 35 -23.71 5.31 -3.59
CA ASN A 35 -24.37 5.88 -4.79
C ASN A 35 -23.47 5.90 -6.04
N ALA A 36 -22.23 5.39 -5.96
CA ALA A 36 -21.29 5.36 -7.07
C ALA A 36 -21.75 4.37 -8.15
N ALA A 37 -21.67 4.77 -9.41
CA ALA A 37 -21.89 3.88 -10.54
C ALA A 37 -20.71 2.90 -10.70
N ALA A 38 -20.93 1.78 -11.39
CA ALA A 38 -19.91 0.75 -11.57
C ALA A 38 -18.64 1.21 -12.32
N GLY A 39 -18.73 2.33 -13.07
CA GLY A 39 -17.60 2.92 -13.78
C GLY A 39 -17.04 4.19 -13.14
N ASP A 40 -17.57 4.61 -11.99
CA ASP A 40 -17.03 5.76 -11.27
C ASP A 40 -15.68 5.38 -10.66
N PRO A 41 -14.69 6.30 -10.66
CA PRO A 41 -13.45 6.06 -9.96
C PRO A 41 -13.72 5.96 -8.46
N PHE A 42 -12.75 5.41 -7.75
CA PHE A 42 -12.80 5.40 -6.29
C PHE A 42 -13.03 6.81 -5.75
N TRP A 43 -13.90 6.95 -4.73
CA TRP A 43 -14.35 8.26 -4.22
C TRP A 43 -13.20 9.22 -3.88
N MET A 44 -12.05 8.67 -3.50
CA MET A 44 -10.86 9.43 -3.16
C MET A 44 -10.28 10.18 -4.36
N GLU A 45 -10.53 9.79 -5.61
CA GLU A 45 -10.11 10.55 -6.78
C GLU A 45 -10.84 11.91 -6.84
N ASN A 46 -12.14 11.92 -6.57
CA ASN A 46 -13.03 13.05 -6.83
C ASN A 46 -13.43 13.86 -5.61
N ILE A 47 -13.23 13.33 -4.40
CA ILE A 47 -13.55 14.08 -3.18
C ILE A 47 -12.80 15.41 -3.18
N LYS A 48 -13.42 16.46 -2.65
CA LYS A 48 -12.75 17.74 -2.52
C LYS A 48 -11.54 17.59 -1.60
N HIS A 49 -10.35 17.82 -2.15
CA HIS A 49 -9.07 17.73 -1.44
C HIS A 49 -8.86 18.96 -0.56
N GLN A 50 -9.18 18.83 0.73
CA GLN A 50 -9.10 19.93 1.71
C GLN A 50 -8.06 19.68 2.82
N GLY A 51 -7.24 18.63 2.68
CA GLY A 51 -6.21 18.29 3.67
C GLY A 51 -5.09 19.33 3.71
N ILE A 52 -4.68 19.71 4.92
CA ILE A 52 -3.57 20.66 5.16
C ILE A 52 -2.53 20.02 6.08
N ALA A 53 -1.27 20.43 5.93
CA ALA A 53 -0.21 20.15 6.88
C ALA A 53 -0.04 21.37 7.80
N ALA A 54 -0.80 21.42 8.90
CA ALA A 54 -0.98 22.63 9.71
C ALA A 54 0.32 23.25 10.26
N PHE A 55 1.35 22.44 10.49
CA PHE A 55 2.65 22.89 11.01
C PHE A 55 3.76 22.93 9.93
N ASN A 56 3.40 22.72 8.67
CA ASN A 56 4.31 22.99 7.56
C ASN A 56 4.60 24.51 7.50
N PRO A 57 5.80 24.96 7.09
CA PRO A 57 6.07 26.38 6.86
C PRO A 57 5.09 27.04 5.86
N ASP A 58 4.56 26.26 4.92
CA ASP A 58 3.70 26.71 3.84
C ASP A 58 2.32 25.98 3.86
N PRO A 59 1.52 26.08 4.94
CA PRO A 59 0.40 25.17 5.19
C PRO A 59 -0.78 25.33 4.21
N THR A 60 -0.86 26.47 3.51
CA THR A 60 -1.92 26.77 2.54
C THR A 60 -1.58 26.38 1.11
N THR A 61 -0.29 26.23 0.79
CA THR A 61 0.20 25.88 -0.54
C THR A 61 0.80 24.47 -0.58
N TYR A 62 1.17 23.90 0.58
CA TYR A 62 1.62 22.53 0.69
C TYR A 62 0.50 21.56 0.31
N GLN A 63 0.70 20.83 -0.78
CA GLN A 63 -0.25 19.86 -1.30
C GLN A 63 -0.13 18.53 -0.54
N VAL A 64 -1.17 18.10 0.18
CA VAL A 64 -1.17 16.78 0.86
C VAL A 64 -1.55 15.64 -0.09
N PHE A 65 -2.65 15.82 -0.83
CA PHE A 65 -3.15 14.85 -1.81
C PHE A 65 -2.55 15.10 -3.19
N ARG A 66 -2.01 14.05 -3.82
CA ARG A 66 -1.28 14.15 -5.09
C ARG A 66 -1.73 13.02 -6.01
N ASN A 67 -2.35 13.35 -7.14
CA ASN A 67 -2.65 12.36 -8.16
C ASN A 67 -1.46 12.26 -9.12
N VAL A 68 -0.91 11.06 -9.34
CA VAL A 68 0.27 10.86 -10.20
C VAL A 68 0.08 11.37 -11.63
N LYS A 69 -1.17 11.42 -12.13
CA LYS A 69 -1.48 11.97 -13.46
C LYS A 69 -1.31 13.49 -13.54
N ASP A 70 -1.47 14.22 -12.43
CA ASP A 70 -1.20 15.66 -12.36
C ASP A 70 0.31 15.96 -12.51
N PHE A 71 1.15 14.97 -12.21
CA PHE A 71 2.61 15.03 -12.35
C PHE A 71 3.12 14.45 -13.68
N GLY A 72 2.20 14.09 -14.59
CA GLY A 72 2.51 13.67 -15.95
C GLY A 72 2.46 12.16 -16.22
N ALA A 73 2.13 11.33 -15.22
CA ALA A 73 2.00 9.89 -15.41
C ALA A 73 0.86 9.58 -16.39
N LYS A 74 1.07 8.62 -17.29
CA LYS A 74 0.09 8.22 -18.31
C LYS A 74 -0.75 7.03 -17.86
N GLY A 75 -0.14 6.03 -17.23
CA GLY A 75 -0.83 4.80 -16.84
C GLY A 75 -1.28 3.95 -18.04
N ASP A 76 -0.56 4.02 -19.17
CA ASP A 76 -0.87 3.32 -20.42
C ASP A 76 -0.10 1.99 -20.61
N GLY A 77 0.83 1.67 -19.70
CA GLY A 77 1.68 0.48 -19.71
C GLY A 77 2.84 0.54 -20.69
N VAL A 78 3.06 1.68 -21.35
CA VAL A 78 4.09 1.87 -22.40
C VAL A 78 4.99 3.05 -22.08
N THR A 79 4.41 4.17 -21.65
CA THR A 79 5.14 5.36 -21.22
C THR A 79 5.80 5.08 -19.87
N ASP A 80 7.08 5.42 -19.76
CA ASP A 80 7.80 5.32 -18.49
C ASP A 80 7.31 6.42 -17.52
N ASP A 81 6.58 6.00 -16.50
CA ASP A 81 5.94 6.87 -15.51
C ASP A 81 6.80 7.09 -14.26
N THR A 82 8.01 6.51 -14.20
CA THR A 82 8.89 6.55 -13.01
C THR A 82 9.14 7.97 -12.51
N ALA A 83 9.49 8.88 -13.43
CA ALA A 83 9.81 10.26 -13.08
C ALA A 83 8.58 11.03 -12.57
N ALA A 84 7.41 10.81 -13.18
CA ALA A 84 6.17 11.45 -12.78
C ALA A 84 5.73 10.99 -11.39
N ILE A 85 5.82 9.69 -11.11
CA ILE A 85 5.46 9.12 -9.81
C ILE A 85 6.41 9.62 -8.72
N ASN A 86 7.73 9.58 -8.95
CA ASN A 86 8.70 10.10 -7.98
C ASN A 86 8.54 11.61 -7.77
N SER A 87 8.21 12.38 -8.81
CA SER A 87 7.90 13.82 -8.69
C SER A 87 6.66 14.07 -7.82
N ALA A 88 5.61 13.27 -7.98
CA ALA A 88 4.46 13.30 -7.08
C ALA A 88 4.91 13.06 -5.63
N ILE A 89 5.75 12.06 -5.38
CA ILE A 89 6.21 11.75 -4.02
C ILE A 89 7.09 12.86 -3.43
N THR A 90 8.00 13.46 -4.19
CA THR A 90 9.01 14.42 -3.68
C THR A 90 8.50 15.86 -3.61
N SER A 91 7.45 16.20 -4.35
CA SER A 91 6.91 17.56 -4.42
C SER A 91 6.58 18.18 -3.05
N GLY A 92 6.97 19.46 -2.89
CA GLY A 92 6.72 20.24 -1.68
C GLY A 92 7.83 20.19 -0.63
N ASN A 93 9.10 20.10 -1.06
CA ASN A 93 10.30 20.15 -0.19
C ASN A 93 10.19 19.21 1.02
N ARG A 94 9.93 17.93 0.73
CA ARG A 94 9.68 16.92 1.76
C ARG A 94 10.97 16.46 2.43
N CYS A 95 10.83 15.57 3.40
CA CYS A 95 11.94 14.94 4.10
C CYS A 95 12.69 13.97 3.17
N GLU A 96 13.68 14.49 2.43
CA GLU A 96 14.56 13.74 1.54
C GLU A 96 16.04 14.00 1.86
N GLY A 97 16.96 13.35 1.15
CA GLY A 97 18.40 13.57 1.29
C GLY A 97 19.06 12.81 2.45
N GLY A 98 18.28 11.97 3.13
CA GLY A 98 18.71 11.04 4.15
C GLY A 98 19.00 11.64 5.53
N VAL A 99 19.48 10.81 6.46
CA VAL A 99 19.51 11.12 7.91
C VAL A 99 20.25 12.41 8.27
N ALA A 100 21.25 12.81 7.46
CA ALA A 100 22.02 14.03 7.63
C ALA A 100 21.25 15.30 7.25
N VAL A 101 20.27 15.18 6.35
CA VAL A 101 19.44 16.29 5.85
C VAL A 101 18.09 16.28 6.56
N CYS A 102 17.40 15.14 6.58
CA CYS A 102 16.15 14.95 7.28
C CYS A 102 16.04 13.52 7.82
N ASN A 103 16.01 13.40 9.15
CA ASN A 103 15.89 12.10 9.83
C ASN A 103 14.45 11.59 9.86
N SER A 104 13.48 12.48 10.12
CA SER A 104 12.05 12.18 10.15
C SER A 104 11.22 13.46 10.07
N THR A 105 9.93 13.33 9.79
CA THR A 105 8.99 14.46 9.70
C THR A 105 7.56 14.04 10.05
N THR A 106 6.81 14.95 10.65
CA THR A 106 5.35 14.85 10.78
C THR A 106 4.61 15.98 10.06
N ILE A 107 5.33 16.91 9.43
CA ILE A 107 4.79 18.16 8.88
C ILE A 107 4.82 18.20 7.34
N THR A 108 5.32 17.14 6.69
CA THR A 108 5.30 16.98 5.23
C THR A 108 4.65 15.64 4.82
N PRO A 109 3.38 15.37 5.20
CA PRO A 109 2.69 14.15 4.79
C PRO A 109 2.40 14.12 3.30
N ALA A 110 2.32 12.93 2.72
CA ALA A 110 1.89 12.76 1.33
C ALA A 110 0.94 11.58 1.18
N LEU A 111 -0.22 11.84 0.56
CA LEU A 111 -1.09 10.81 0.00
C LEU A 111 -0.92 10.87 -1.51
N VAL A 112 -0.22 9.88 -2.06
CA VAL A 112 0.03 9.75 -3.50
C VAL A 112 -0.96 8.74 -4.06
N TYR A 113 -1.87 9.25 -4.89
CA TYR A 113 -2.99 8.52 -5.43
C TYR A 113 -2.69 8.06 -6.87
N PHE A 114 -3.00 6.80 -7.15
CA PHE A 114 -2.84 6.16 -8.45
C PHE A 114 -4.22 5.84 -9.01
N PRO A 115 -4.73 6.64 -9.97
CA PRO A 115 -5.93 6.27 -10.71
C PRO A 115 -5.75 4.95 -11.44
N GLN A 116 -6.85 4.33 -11.87
CA GLN A 116 -6.80 3.12 -12.71
C GLN A 116 -5.84 3.28 -13.91
N GLY A 117 -5.06 2.24 -14.17
CA GLY A 117 -4.07 2.20 -15.24
C GLY A 117 -2.91 1.25 -14.98
N THR A 118 -2.03 1.12 -15.96
CA THR A 118 -0.77 0.38 -15.86
C THR A 118 0.38 1.36 -15.97
N TYR A 119 1.18 1.51 -14.93
CA TYR A 119 2.28 2.46 -14.86
C TYR A 119 3.58 1.70 -15.06
N LEU A 120 4.20 1.85 -16.22
CA LEU A 120 5.51 1.26 -16.51
C LEU A 120 6.58 2.02 -15.73
N VAL A 121 7.42 1.31 -14.99
CA VAL A 121 8.51 1.90 -14.20
C VAL A 121 9.84 1.22 -14.47
N SER A 122 10.89 2.00 -14.72
CA SER A 122 12.24 1.50 -14.99
C SER A 122 13.18 1.57 -13.78
N ASP A 123 12.80 2.28 -12.72
CA ASP A 123 13.58 2.46 -11.50
C ASP A 123 12.68 2.48 -10.26
N SER A 124 13.26 2.40 -9.07
CA SER A 124 12.55 2.36 -7.79
C SER A 124 11.61 3.56 -7.62
N ILE A 125 10.41 3.29 -7.12
CA ILE A 125 9.52 4.30 -6.56
C ILE A 125 9.95 4.54 -5.11
N VAL A 126 10.65 5.66 -4.89
CA VAL A 126 11.20 6.00 -3.57
C VAL A 126 10.12 6.66 -2.73
N THR A 127 9.57 5.91 -1.79
CA THR A 127 8.61 6.45 -0.83
C THR A 127 9.38 7.22 0.24
N LEU A 128 9.17 8.54 0.31
CA LEU A 128 9.77 9.38 1.36
C LEU A 128 9.01 9.29 2.69
N TYR A 129 9.61 9.76 3.79
CA TYR A 129 9.03 9.69 5.13
C TYR A 129 7.60 10.24 5.19
N TYR A 130 6.70 9.54 5.87
CA TYR A 130 5.27 9.91 5.99
C TYR A 130 4.50 9.93 4.66
N THR A 131 4.75 8.94 3.79
CA THR A 131 4.05 8.76 2.49
C THR A 131 3.09 7.58 2.54
N GLN A 132 1.91 7.76 1.95
CA GLN A 132 0.92 6.73 1.66
C GLN A 132 0.77 6.61 0.15
N LEU A 133 0.97 5.41 -0.39
CA LEU A 133 0.63 5.08 -1.78
C LEU A 133 -0.74 4.40 -1.79
N ILE A 134 -1.70 4.98 -2.51
CA ILE A 134 -3.08 4.49 -2.56
C ILE A 134 -3.51 4.35 -4.02
N GLY A 135 -3.95 3.15 -4.41
CA GLY A 135 -4.54 2.90 -5.72
C GLY A 135 -6.04 3.17 -5.75
N ASP A 136 -6.60 3.25 -6.96
CA ASP A 136 -8.04 3.16 -7.16
C ASP A 136 -8.58 1.83 -6.61
N ALA A 137 -9.60 1.90 -5.75
CA ALA A 137 -10.20 0.74 -5.10
C ALA A 137 -11.30 0.03 -5.85
N THR A 138 -11.79 0.65 -6.91
CA THR A 138 -12.75 0.05 -7.82
C THR A 138 -11.99 -0.78 -8.86
N ASN A 139 -10.90 -0.23 -9.41
CA ASN A 139 -10.04 -0.87 -10.40
C ASN A 139 -8.55 -0.66 -10.06
N PRO A 140 -7.96 -1.58 -9.26
CA PRO A 140 -6.56 -1.56 -8.86
C PRO A 140 -5.57 -1.22 -9.99
N PRO A 141 -4.79 -0.12 -9.86
CA PRO A 141 -3.69 0.14 -10.79
C PRO A 141 -2.60 -0.93 -10.73
N THR A 142 -1.77 -1.00 -11.76
CA THR A 142 -0.62 -1.89 -11.83
C THR A 142 0.67 -1.09 -11.99
N LEU A 143 1.64 -1.26 -11.08
CA LEU A 143 3.04 -0.91 -11.32
C LEU A 143 3.71 -2.05 -12.09
N LEU A 144 4.11 -1.75 -13.31
CA LEU A 144 4.75 -2.69 -14.21
C LEU A 144 6.26 -2.39 -14.26
N ALA A 145 7.08 -3.27 -13.71
CA ALA A 145 8.53 -3.16 -13.85
C ALA A 145 8.92 -3.37 -15.32
N ALA A 146 9.64 -2.42 -15.90
CA ALA A 146 10.18 -2.52 -17.25
C ALA A 146 11.19 -3.68 -17.34
N SER A 147 11.40 -4.22 -18.55
CA SER A 147 12.35 -5.31 -18.77
C SER A 147 13.80 -4.92 -18.46
N SER A 148 14.09 -3.62 -18.44
CA SER A 148 15.36 -3.02 -18.09
C SER A 148 15.48 -2.63 -16.61
N PHE A 149 14.49 -2.97 -15.77
CA PHE A 149 14.49 -2.64 -14.34
C PHE A 149 15.63 -3.35 -13.61
N THR A 150 16.52 -2.59 -12.97
CA THR A 150 17.71 -3.13 -12.26
C THR A 150 17.80 -2.73 -10.79
N ALA A 151 16.84 -1.95 -10.29
CA ALA A 151 16.88 -1.47 -8.91
C ALA A 151 16.54 -2.59 -7.91
N THR A 152 16.82 -2.36 -6.63
CA THR A 152 16.66 -3.34 -5.55
C THR A 152 15.20 -3.79 -5.37
N ALA A 153 14.26 -2.86 -5.50
CA ALA A 153 12.84 -3.11 -5.29
C ALA A 153 11.99 -2.13 -6.10
N LEU A 154 10.80 -2.55 -6.51
CA LEU A 154 9.86 -1.69 -7.24
C LEU A 154 9.44 -0.46 -6.42
N ILE A 155 9.21 -0.69 -5.13
CA ILE A 155 8.89 0.33 -4.13
C ILE A 155 10.00 0.26 -3.07
N ASP A 156 10.69 1.37 -2.86
CA ASP A 156 11.75 1.48 -1.88
C ASP A 156 11.35 2.48 -0.78
N ALA A 157 11.33 2.03 0.47
CA ALA A 157 10.97 2.87 1.62
C ALA A 157 12.19 3.42 2.36
N ASP A 158 13.39 2.93 2.04
CA ASP A 158 14.63 3.31 2.70
C ASP A 158 15.84 3.08 1.77
N PRO A 159 15.98 3.90 0.71
CA PRO A 159 17.04 3.71 -0.24
C PRO A 159 18.41 3.97 0.38
N TYR A 160 19.40 3.19 -0.05
CA TYR A 160 20.80 3.48 0.24
C TYR A 160 21.27 4.72 -0.53
N ILE A 161 22.01 5.58 0.15
CA ILE A 161 22.61 6.77 -0.45
C ILE A 161 23.82 6.33 -1.30
N PRO A 162 23.85 6.65 -2.62
CA PRO A 162 25.00 6.34 -3.46
C PRO A 162 26.28 6.97 -2.91
N GLY A 163 27.33 6.15 -2.73
CA GLY A 163 28.59 6.61 -2.12
C GLY A 163 28.51 6.89 -0.61
N GLY A 164 27.38 6.60 0.04
CA GLY A 164 27.16 6.82 1.47
C GLY A 164 27.74 5.76 2.40
N ASN A 165 28.59 4.85 1.91
CA ASN A 165 29.17 3.74 2.69
C ASN A 165 28.13 2.88 3.44
N GLY A 166 26.98 2.62 2.80
CA GLY A 166 25.87 1.89 3.42
C GLY A 166 24.93 2.77 4.25
N ALA A 167 25.08 4.09 4.22
CA ALA A 167 24.09 5.01 4.79
C ALA A 167 22.76 4.92 4.03
N GLU A 168 21.67 4.92 4.79
CA GLU A 168 20.28 4.87 4.31
C GLU A 168 19.64 6.26 4.45
N TYR A 169 18.45 6.43 3.88
CA TYR A 169 17.71 7.68 4.03
C TYR A 169 17.22 7.87 5.46
N TYR A 170 16.73 6.81 6.10
CA TYR A 170 16.19 6.85 7.43
C TYR A 170 16.88 5.80 8.31
N VAL A 171 16.89 6.04 9.61
CA VAL A 171 17.29 4.99 10.54
C VAL A 171 16.15 3.99 10.60
N ASN A 172 16.42 2.72 10.28
CA ASN A 172 15.38 1.71 10.10
C ASN A 172 14.46 1.53 11.34
N GLN A 173 14.98 1.72 12.56
CA GLN A 173 14.18 1.68 13.80
C GLN A 173 13.20 2.86 13.92
N ASN A 174 13.41 3.92 13.13
CA ASN A 174 12.64 5.16 13.14
C ASN A 174 11.87 5.40 11.83
N ASN A 175 11.87 4.49 10.86
CA ASN A 175 11.19 4.68 9.57
C ASN A 175 9.67 4.42 9.68
N PHE A 176 8.97 5.33 10.37
CA PHE A 176 7.54 5.20 10.69
C PHE A 176 6.62 5.81 9.61
N PHE A 177 5.30 5.60 9.80
CA PHE A 177 4.20 6.25 9.07
C PHE A 177 4.20 6.02 7.56
N ARG A 178 4.41 4.77 7.14
CA ARG A 178 4.29 4.37 5.73
C ARG A 178 3.03 3.55 5.52
N SER A 179 2.44 3.68 4.35
CA SER A 179 1.40 2.76 3.89
C SER A 179 1.51 2.54 2.39
N VAL A 180 1.34 1.29 1.98
CA VAL A 180 1.01 0.89 0.63
C VAL A 180 -0.22 0.01 0.80
N THR A 181 -1.39 0.45 0.36
CA THR A 181 -2.64 -0.27 0.62
C THR A 181 -2.95 -1.23 -0.53
N ASP A 182 -3.21 -2.51 -0.20
CA ASP A 182 -3.44 -3.66 -1.10
C ASP A 182 -4.90 -4.19 -1.03
N ASP A 183 -5.78 -3.49 -0.32
CA ASP A 183 -7.09 -4.04 0.05
C ASP A 183 -8.19 -3.32 -0.74
N SER A 184 -8.68 -3.97 -1.80
CA SER A 184 -9.56 -3.41 -2.86
C SER A 184 -8.98 -2.21 -3.63
N ALA A 185 -8.25 -1.30 -2.97
CA ALA A 185 -7.43 -0.14 -3.40
C ALA A 185 -6.02 -0.49 -3.86
N ALA A 186 -5.84 -1.69 -4.41
CA ALA A 186 -4.52 -2.29 -4.58
C ALA A 186 -3.68 -1.62 -5.67
N ILE A 187 -2.38 -1.49 -5.40
CA ILE A 187 -1.36 -1.30 -6.43
C ILE A 187 -0.76 -2.68 -6.71
N ASN A 188 -1.09 -3.28 -7.85
CA ASN A 188 -0.52 -4.56 -8.27
C ASN A 188 0.91 -4.37 -8.78
N ALA A 189 1.83 -5.26 -8.42
CA ALA A 189 3.18 -5.27 -9.00
C ALA A 189 3.32 -6.40 -10.04
N ALA A 190 3.80 -6.09 -11.25
CA ALA A 190 4.04 -7.05 -12.32
C ALA A 190 5.40 -6.80 -12.99
N ILE A 191 5.98 -7.82 -13.64
CA ILE A 191 7.21 -7.71 -14.43
C ILE A 191 6.84 -7.76 -15.91
N SER A 192 7.33 -6.81 -16.71
CA SER A 192 7.13 -6.82 -18.16
C SER A 192 7.91 -7.99 -18.77
N SER A 193 7.23 -9.12 -18.99
CA SER A 193 7.84 -10.25 -19.68
C SER A 193 7.94 -9.93 -21.17
N GLY A 194 9.14 -9.59 -21.62
CA GLY A 194 9.47 -9.56 -23.03
C GLY A 194 9.42 -10.99 -23.62
N GLY A 195 8.23 -11.48 -23.96
CA GLY A 195 8.05 -12.64 -24.82
C GLY A 195 7.13 -13.76 -24.30
N ARG A 196 6.05 -13.95 -25.08
CA ARG A 196 5.20 -15.14 -25.25
C ARG A 196 4.12 -15.42 -24.21
N CYS A 197 2.87 -15.20 -24.63
CA CYS A 197 1.67 -15.80 -24.04
C CYS A 197 1.89 -17.31 -23.81
N ARG A 198 1.82 -17.75 -22.56
CA ARG A 198 1.44 -19.13 -22.23
C ARG A 198 0.00 -19.09 -21.74
N GLY A 199 -0.92 -19.43 -22.63
CA GLY A 199 -2.31 -19.67 -22.27
C GLY A 199 -2.38 -20.83 -21.28
N GLY A 200 -2.72 -20.52 -20.03
CA GLY A 200 -3.13 -21.51 -19.03
C GLY A 200 -4.65 -21.59 -19.03
N THR A 201 -5.21 -22.57 -19.72
CA THR A 201 -6.62 -22.94 -19.58
C THR A 201 -6.90 -23.29 -18.12
N ARG A 202 -7.76 -22.50 -17.44
CA ARG A 202 -8.37 -22.90 -16.17
C ARG A 202 -9.18 -24.17 -16.41
N GLY A 203 -8.75 -25.28 -15.80
CA GLY A 203 -9.58 -26.47 -15.67
C GLY A 203 -10.80 -26.14 -14.83
N SER A 204 -11.98 -26.25 -15.43
CA SER A 204 -13.26 -26.30 -14.73
C SER A 204 -13.44 -27.72 -14.21
N SER A 205 -13.36 -27.91 -12.90
CA SER A 205 -13.81 -29.14 -12.26
C SER A 205 -15.33 -29.09 -12.12
N THR A 206 -16.01 -29.98 -12.84
CA THR A 206 -17.36 -30.49 -12.50
C THR A 206 -17.33 -31.24 -11.19
#